data_AF-A0A0F8WUQ9-F1
#
_entry.id   AF-A0A0F8WUQ9-F1
#
_cell.length_a   1.000
_cell.length_b   1.000
_cell.length_c   1.000
_cell.angle_alpha   90.00
_cell.angle_beta   90.00
_cell.angle_gamma   90.00
#
_symmetry.space_group_name_H-M   'P 1'
#
loop_
_entity.id
_entity.type
_entity.pdbx_description
1 polymer ?
#
loop_
_entity_poly.entity_id
_entity_poly.type
_entity_poly.pdbx_seq_one_letter_code
_entity_poly.pdbx_strand_id
1 'polypeptide(L)'
;MPYIPQERRQELYPLISKVAGEIQAAVESGIGKRGGEVNFVICTLVDMLYDRNYTELSAAIGDVECAKLELYRRFLAPYENDKIVENGDVFA
;
A
#
# COMPACT_ATOMS: atom_id res chain seq x y z
N MET A 1 6.39 0.24 7.70
CA MET A 1 7.82 0.55 7.53
C MET A 1 8.64 0.05 8.72
N PRO A 2 9.85 -0.49 8.51
CA PRO A 2 10.64 -1.13 9.56
C PRO A 2 11.02 -0.20 10.72
N TYR A 3 11.12 1.11 10.46
CA TYR A 3 11.50 2.13 11.43
C TYR A 3 10.35 2.65 12.32
N ILE A 4 9.10 2.27 12.07
CA ILE A 4 7.98 2.65 12.95
C ILE A 4 7.96 1.70 14.16
N PRO A 5 7.95 2.17 15.41
CA PRO A 5 7.88 1.31 16.60
C PRO A 5 6.67 0.37 16.58
N GLN A 6 6.80 -0.83 17.14
CA GLN A 6 5.71 -1.82 17.11
C GLN A 6 4.45 -1.33 17.84
N GLU A 7 4.61 -0.67 18.98
CA GLU A 7 3.51 -0.05 19.74
C GLU A 7 2.71 0.91 18.86
N ARG A 8 3.40 1.79 18.13
CA ARG A 8 2.75 2.72 17.19
C ARG A 8 2.00 1.99 16.07
N ARG A 9 2.51 0.86 15.58
CA ARG A 9 1.79 0.05 14.57
C ARG A 9 0.53 -0.57 15.16
N GLN A 10 0.60 -1.04 16.41
CA GLN A 10 -0.54 -1.64 17.09
C GLN A 10 -1.70 -0.66 17.29
N GLU A 11 -1.40 0.62 17.51
CA GLU A 11 -2.43 1.67 17.55
C GLU A 11 -3.13 1.88 16.20
N LEU A 12 -2.38 1.72 15.09
CA LEU A 12 -2.90 1.96 13.74
C LEU A 12 -3.66 0.75 13.17
N TYR A 13 -3.28 -0.48 13.54
CA TYR A 13 -3.87 -1.69 12.96
C TYR A 13 -5.40 -1.76 13.09
N PRO A 14 -6.05 -1.45 14.24
CA PRO A 14 -7.50 -1.49 14.33
C PRO A 14 -8.20 -0.57 13.32
N LEU A 15 -7.64 0.63 13.10
CA LEU A 15 -8.19 1.60 12.14
C LEU A 15 -8.01 1.11 10.70
N ILE A 16 -6.81 0.62 10.38
CA ILE A 16 -6.50 0.07 9.05
C ILE A 16 -7.39 -1.15 8.75
N SER A 17 -7.55 -2.05 9.71
CA SER A 17 -8.41 -3.23 9.58
C SER A 17 -9.88 -2.85 9.35
N LYS A 18 -10.36 -1.80 10.03
CA LYS A 18 -11.71 -1.28 9.78
C LYS A 18 -11.86 -0.79 8.34
N VAL A 19 -10.94 0.05 7.86
CA VAL A 19 -10.96 0.53 6.47
C VAL A 19 -10.89 -0.63 5.48
N ALA A 20 -10.03 -1.61 5.71
CA ALA A 20 -9.92 -2.80 4.86
C ALA A 20 -11.24 -3.59 4.79
N GLY A 21 -11.94 -3.73 5.92
CA GLY A 21 -13.25 -4.38 5.98
C GLY A 21 -14.32 -3.65 5.17
N GLU A 22 -14.38 -2.32 5.26
CA GLU A 22 -15.31 -1.50 4.46
C GLU A 22 -15.03 -1.64 2.95
N ILE A 23 -13.75 -1.58 2.55
CA ILE A 23 -13.34 -1.78 1.15
C ILE A 23 -13.75 -3.18 0.67
N GLN A 24 -13.55 -4.20 1.51
CA GLN A 24 -13.92 -5.57 1.16
C GLN A 24 -15.42 -5.71 0.96
N ALA A 25 -16.24 -5.17 1.87
CA ALA A 25 -17.70 -5.17 1.75
C ALA A 25 -18.19 -4.41 0.50
N ALA A 26 -17.58 -3.26 0.18
CA ALA A 26 -17.90 -2.50 -1.03
C ALA A 26 -17.58 -3.28 -2.32
N VAL A 27 -16.46 -4.02 -2.33
CA VAL A 27 -16.08 -4.87 -3.46
C VAL A 27 -17.01 -6.07 -3.60
N GLU A 28 -17.37 -6.73 -2.49
CA GLU A 28 -18.26 -7.89 -2.47
C GLU A 28 -19.69 -7.53 -2.90
N SER A 29 -20.18 -6.34 -2.52
CA SER A 29 -21.48 -5.83 -2.95
C SER A 29 -21.49 -5.25 -4.37
N GLY A 30 -20.33 -5.16 -5.03
CA GLY A 30 -20.21 -4.67 -6.40
C GLY A 30 -20.31 -3.15 -6.57
N ILE A 31 -20.44 -2.39 -5.48
CA ILE A 31 -20.49 -0.92 -5.51
C ILE A 31 -19.09 -0.30 -5.60
N GLY A 32 -18.05 -1.04 -5.21
CA GLY A 32 -16.66 -0.62 -5.21
C GLY A 32 -15.75 -1.51 -6.06
N LYS A 33 -14.61 -0.98 -6.47
CA LYS A 33 -13.53 -1.75 -7.12
C LYS A 33 -12.28 -1.65 -6.27
N ARG A 34 -11.69 -2.80 -5.91
CA ARG A 34 -10.54 -2.89 -5.00
C ARG A 34 -9.43 -1.87 -5.32
N GLY A 35 -9.02 -1.78 -6.59
CA GLY A 35 -7.99 -0.83 -7.01
C GLY A 35 -8.41 0.64 -6.87
N GLY A 36 -9.67 0.96 -7.17
CA GLY A 36 -10.19 2.32 -7.03
C GLY A 36 -10.28 2.77 -5.58
N GLU A 37 -10.81 1.90 -4.72
CA GLU A 37 -10.93 2.13 -3.27
C GLU A 37 -9.57 2.36 -2.60
N VAL A 38 -8.60 1.49 -2.89
CA VAL A 38 -7.24 1.60 -2.34
C VAL A 38 -6.59 2.91 -2.80
N ASN A 39 -6.70 3.26 -4.09
CA ASN A 39 -6.17 4.53 -4.59
C ASN A 39 -6.84 5.73 -3.93
N PHE A 40 -8.15 5.70 -3.74
CA PHE A 40 -8.89 6.77 -3.07
C PHE A 40 -8.42 6.99 -1.63
N VAL A 41 -8.20 5.91 -0.87
CA VAL A 41 -7.67 6.00 0.50
C VAL A 41 -6.27 6.62 0.51
N ILE A 42 -5.36 6.18 -0.36
CA ILE A 42 -4.00 6.73 -0.43
C ILE A 42 -4.04 8.22 -0.77
N CYS A 43 -4.78 8.62 -1.81
CA CYS A 43 -4.90 10.02 -2.21
C CYS A 43 -5.50 10.89 -1.09
N THR A 44 -6.52 10.38 -0.40
CA THR A 44 -7.17 11.13 0.69
C THR A 44 -6.26 11.26 1.91
N LEU A 45 -5.51 10.21 2.26
CA LEU A 45 -4.50 10.31 3.31
C LEU A 45 -3.43 11.36 2.99
N VAL A 46 -2.98 11.43 1.74
CA VAL A 46 -2.03 12.47 1.31
C VAL A 46 -2.65 13.87 1.42
N ASP A 47 -3.87 14.07 0.89
CA ASP A 47 -4.56 15.37 0.96
C ASP A 47 -4.83 15.84 2.40
N MET A 48 -5.03 14.91 3.34
CA MET A 48 -5.29 15.22 4.75
C MET A 48 -4.02 15.48 5.57
N LEU A 49 -2.87 14.95 5.16
CA LEU A 49 -1.64 14.94 5.98
C LEU A 49 -0.56 15.91 5.49
N TYR A 50 -0.62 16.34 4.23
CA TYR A 50 0.40 17.18 3.59
C TYR A 50 -0.19 18.50 3.13
N ASP A 51 0.61 19.57 3.18
CA ASP A 51 0.19 20.87 2.65
C ASP A 51 0.19 20.88 1.12
N ARG A 52 -0.69 21.71 0.54
CA ARG A 52 -0.82 21.88 -0.92
C ARG A 52 0.24 22.82 -1.49
N ASN A 53 1.50 22.44 -1.33
CA ASN A 53 2.64 23.07 -2.00
C ASN A 53 3.54 22.01 -2.63
N TYR A 54 4.38 22.44 -3.58
CA TYR A 54 5.20 21.52 -4.37
C TYR A 54 6.14 20.67 -3.50
N THR A 55 6.79 21.28 -2.51
CA THR A 55 7.75 20.58 -1.64
C THR A 55 7.08 19.44 -0.87
N GLU A 56 5.95 19.72 -0.22
CA GLU A 56 5.20 18.74 0.56
C GLU A 56 4.59 17.65 -0.32
N LEU A 57 3.97 18.01 -1.44
CA LEU A 57 3.39 17.04 -2.36
C LEU A 57 4.47 16.16 -3.03
N SER A 58 5.62 16.72 -3.38
CA SER A 58 6.74 15.96 -3.92
C SER A 58 7.28 14.97 -2.88
N ALA A 59 7.33 15.35 -1.60
CA ALA A 59 7.72 14.45 -0.51
C ALA A 59 6.68 13.32 -0.33
N ALA A 60 5.38 13.65 -0.30
CA ALA A 60 4.31 12.67 -0.17
C ALA A 60 4.32 11.62 -1.30
N ILE A 61 4.57 12.05 -2.55
CA ILE A 61 4.73 11.12 -3.67
C ILE A 61 5.93 10.19 -3.44
N GLY A 62 7.06 10.72 -2.97
CA GLY A 62 8.23 9.90 -2.61
C GLY A 62 7.93 8.87 -1.52
N ASP A 63 7.16 9.24 -0.51
CA ASP A 63 6.76 8.32 0.57
C ASP A 63 5.83 7.20 0.06
N VAL A 64 4.89 7.52 -0.83
CA VAL A 64 4.03 6.52 -1.48
C VAL A 64 4.85 5.58 -2.38
N GLU A 65 5.86 6.10 -3.08
CA GLU A 65 6.78 5.28 -3.88
C GLU A 65 7.61 4.33 -3.00
N CYS A 66 8.09 4.80 -1.85
CA CYS A 66 8.79 3.97 -0.89
C CYS A 66 7.89 2.84 -0.37
N ALA A 67 6.61 3.13 -0.07
CA ALA A 67 5.64 2.11 0.34
C ALA A 67 5.40 1.06 -0.78
N LYS A 68 5.28 1.49 -2.03
CA LYS A 68 5.16 0.60 -3.21
C LYS A 68 6.37 -0.33 -3.33
N LEU A 69 7.59 0.21 -3.19
CA LEU A 69 8.82 -0.59 -3.27
C LEU A 69 8.93 -1.62 -2.14
N GLU A 70 8.47 -1.27 -0.93
CA GLU A 70 8.44 -2.22 0.19
C GLU A 70 7.46 -3.38 -0.07
N LEU A 71 6.30 -3.11 -0.66
CA LEU A 71 5.37 -4.16 -1.10
C LEU A 71 6.01 -5.06 -2.16
N TYR A 72 6.62 -4.47 -3.19
CA TYR A 72 7.32 -5.24 -4.22
C TYR A 72 8.37 -6.17 -3.59
N ARG A 73 9.27 -5.61 -2.77
CA ARG A 73 10.37 -6.34 -2.15
C ARG A 73 9.92 -7.44 -1.19
N ARG A 74 8.87 -7.21 -0.40
CA ARG A 74 8.45 -8.13 0.67
C ARG A 74 7.39 -9.13 0.25
N PHE A 75 6.58 -8.79 -0.75
CA PHE A 75 5.40 -9.59 -1.12
C PHE A 75 5.57 -10.16 -2.52
N LEU A 76 5.88 -9.32 -3.51
CA LEU A 76 5.94 -9.78 -4.89
C LEU A 76 7.24 -10.53 -5.22
N ALA A 77 8.40 -10.01 -4.79
CA ALA A 77 9.69 -10.62 -5.11
C ALA A 77 9.83 -12.07 -4.60
N PRO A 78 9.37 -12.46 -3.39
CA PRO A 78 9.36 -13.87 -2.99
C PRO A 78 8.50 -14.75 -3.90
N TYR A 79 7.32 -14.27 -4.30
CA TYR A 79 6.47 -14.97 -5.26
C TYR A 79 7.16 -15.13 -6.63
N GLU A 80 7.83 -14.08 -7.11
CA GLU A 80 8.59 -14.13 -8.36
C GLU A 80 9.75 -15.12 -8.28
N ASN A 81 10.46 -15.19 -7.16
CA ASN A 81 11.51 -16.19 -6.94
C ASN A 81 10.98 -17.62 -7.06
N ASP A 82 9.81 -17.91 -6.47
CA ASP A 82 9.17 -19.21 -6.62
C ASP A 82 8.80 -19.49 -8.09
N LYS A 83 8.30 -18.47 -8.80
CA LYS A 83 7.97 -18.59 -10.23
C LYS A 83 9.17 -18.75 -11.15
N ILE A 84 10.33 -18.21 -10.78
CA ILE A 84 11.60 -18.43 -11.48
C ILE A 84 12.01 -19.91 -11.39
N VAL A 85 11.85 -20.54 -10.22
CA VAL A 85 12.13 -21.98 -10.05
C VAL A 85 11.19 -22.83 -10.90
N GLU A 86 9.91 -22.44 -10.98
CA GLU A 86 8.89 -23.17 -11.76
C GLU A 86 9.03 -23.00 -13.29
N ASN A 87 9.28 -21.77 -13.75
CA ASN A 87 9.10 -21.39 -15.17
C ASN A 87 10.40 -20.92 -15.85
N GLY A 88 11.50 -20.82 -15.10
CA GLY A 88 12.75 -20.24 -15.56
C GLY A 88 12.84 -18.73 -15.31
N ASP A 89 14.07 -18.23 -15.22
CA ASP A 89 14.35 -16.80 -15.13
C ASP A 89 14.37 -16.17 -16.53
N VAL A 90 13.89 -14.93 -16.63
CA VAL A 90 13.92 -14.12 -17.85
C VAL A 90 15.37 -13.79 -18.26
N PHE A 91 16.31 -13.77 -17.30
CA PHE A 91 17.72 -13.43 -17.52
C PHE A 91 18.68 -14.63 -17.43
N ALA A 92 18.17 -15.86 -17.33
CA ALA A 92 18.98 -17.08 -17.29
C ALA A 92 19.54 -17.48 -18.67
#